data_AF-A0A938M8V6-F1
#
_entry.id   AF-A0A938M8V6-F1
#
_cell.length_a   1.000
_cell.length_b   1.000
_cell.length_c   1.000
_cell.angle_alpha   90.00
_cell.angle_beta   90.00
_cell.angle_gamma   90.00
#
_symmetry.space_group_name_H-M   'P 1'
#
loop_
_entity.id
_entity.type
_entity.pdbx_description
1 polymer ?
#
loop_
_entity_poly.entity_id
_entity_poly.type
_entity_poly.pdbx_seq_one_letter_code
_entity_poly.pdbx_strand_id
1 'polypeptide(L)'
;MVWKGMKPLLMLVLMVGSAWLAAFGQQAEFDEHYGPWRDHFDEYLETEGGKQLEAPFVPTPPEVVAAMLRMAGVGKDDVVYDLGCGDGRIPVAAVKDFGAKRGVGVDLDPQRIKECHENAQKAGVADRLTFIEEDLYKADVRDCTVLGLYLYEKMNIKLRPILYRQLRPGARIVSHDFHMGDWEGDKVEKVKGPSRQHTVHFWVMPASVAGTWRWSIWSGFHRHTYTLTLRQRYQKISGTLTSDGQEAPIADAKLVGDQLSFTAALTAHGQTVKRAFAGRISGDSIKGTMDGTVAWKAARDKAKVVGMWRWTLPGSEQTLALRIERRDGQLAATYLDGKEEKPVPDFYVWGGGIRFNLEPEGGKTVYEGLVQGDRISGTLERAGAQPVKWDAAWAKI
;
A
#
# COMPACT_ATOMS: atom_id res chain seq x y z
N MET A 1 -23.43 -53.99 -37.76
CA MET A 1 -22.05 -53.65 -38.15
C MET A 1 -21.95 -52.12 -38.16
N VAL A 2 -21.53 -51.51 -37.03
CA VAL A 2 -20.29 -50.70 -36.90
C VAL A 2 -20.35 -49.44 -37.81
N TRP A 3 -20.41 -48.17 -37.39
CA TRP A 3 -20.10 -47.45 -36.14
C TRP A 3 -20.89 -46.11 -36.13
N LYS A 4 -21.30 -45.64 -34.93
CA LYS A 4 -21.87 -44.31 -34.63
C LYS A 4 -20.80 -43.22 -34.87
N GLY A 5 -21.04 -41.98 -35.32
CA GLY A 5 -22.24 -41.16 -35.28
C GLY A 5 -22.06 -40.00 -34.28
N MET A 6 -21.36 -38.93 -34.68
CA MET A 6 -21.39 -37.65 -33.96
C MET A 6 -21.22 -36.48 -34.94
N LYS A 7 -22.28 -35.70 -35.14
CA LYS A 7 -22.29 -34.35 -35.74
C LYS A 7 -22.91 -33.39 -34.72
N PRO A 8 -22.45 -32.13 -34.63
CA PRO A 8 -22.89 -31.16 -33.64
C PRO A 8 -24.18 -30.46 -34.09
N LEU A 9 -25.06 -30.13 -33.14
CA LEU A 9 -26.21 -29.26 -33.35
C LEU A 9 -26.02 -27.95 -32.58
N LEU A 10 -26.32 -26.87 -33.29
CA LEU A 10 -26.25 -25.45 -32.94
C LEU A 10 -27.33 -25.02 -31.93
N MET A 11 -27.03 -23.95 -31.16
CA MET A 11 -27.93 -22.90 -30.62
C MET A 11 -28.85 -23.24 -29.43
N LEU A 12 -29.05 -22.42 -28.37
CA LEU A 12 -28.71 -21.03 -28.05
C LEU A 12 -29.14 -20.77 -26.58
N VAL A 13 -28.28 -20.27 -25.68
CA VAL A 13 -28.62 -19.24 -24.65
C VAL A 13 -27.33 -18.48 -24.29
N LEU A 14 -27.44 -17.15 -24.36
CA LEU A 14 -26.47 -16.11 -24.06
C LEU A 14 -26.18 -15.93 -22.56
N MET A 15 -25.11 -15.18 -22.28
CA MET A 15 -24.63 -14.64 -20.99
C MET A 15 -23.70 -15.57 -20.20
N VAL A 16 -22.39 -15.52 -20.46
CA VAL A 16 -21.38 -14.84 -19.62
C VAL A 16 -20.11 -14.74 -20.46
N GLY A 17 -19.96 -13.67 -21.24
CA GLY A 17 -18.78 -13.46 -22.07
C GLY A 17 -18.47 -11.98 -22.16
N SER A 18 -17.43 -11.54 -21.44
CA SER A 18 -16.67 -10.29 -21.70
C SER A 18 -15.61 -9.95 -20.63
N ALA A 19 -15.10 -10.91 -19.84
CA ALA A 19 -14.04 -10.63 -18.85
C ALA A 19 -12.72 -11.41 -19.07
N TRP A 20 -12.74 -12.49 -19.86
CA TRP A 20 -11.57 -13.37 -20.00
C TRP A 20 -10.68 -13.07 -21.23
N LEU A 21 -11.24 -12.48 -22.29
CA LEU A 21 -10.46 -12.15 -23.50
C LEU A 21 -9.60 -10.88 -23.36
N ALA A 22 -9.95 -9.96 -22.45
CA ALA A 22 -9.16 -8.76 -22.20
C ALA A 22 -7.83 -9.05 -21.48
N ALA A 23 -7.79 -10.09 -20.65
CA ALA A 23 -6.57 -10.52 -19.94
C ALA A 23 -5.56 -11.20 -20.89
N PHE A 24 -6.03 -12.04 -21.82
CA PHE A 24 -5.15 -12.66 -22.83
C PHE A 24 -4.62 -11.65 -23.86
N GLY A 25 -5.44 -10.67 -24.26
CA GLY A 25 -5.00 -9.60 -25.16
C GLY A 25 -3.91 -8.72 -24.54
N GLN A 26 -4.04 -8.36 -23.26
CA GLN A 26 -3.02 -7.60 -22.54
C GLN A 26 -1.76 -8.43 -22.26
N GLN A 27 -1.89 -9.72 -21.95
CA GLN A 27 -0.75 -10.61 -21.75
C GLN A 27 0.06 -10.82 -23.05
N ALA A 28 -0.62 -10.96 -24.19
CA ALA A 28 0.01 -11.16 -25.49
C ALA A 28 0.71 -9.89 -26.01
N GLU A 29 0.10 -8.71 -25.88
CA GLU A 29 0.76 -7.43 -26.21
C GLU A 29 1.96 -7.16 -25.27
N PHE A 30 1.87 -7.56 -24.00
CA PHE A 30 2.96 -7.46 -23.04
C PHE A 30 4.11 -8.42 -23.40
N ASP A 31 3.81 -9.68 -23.70
CA ASP A 31 4.82 -10.68 -24.10
C ASP A 31 5.44 -10.38 -25.48
N GLU A 32 4.71 -9.74 -26.41
CA GLU A 32 5.24 -9.39 -27.73
C GLU A 32 6.15 -8.15 -27.70
N HIS A 33 5.88 -7.19 -26.81
CA HIS A 33 6.66 -5.95 -26.68
C HIS A 33 7.78 -6.00 -25.63
N TYR A 34 7.60 -6.81 -24.58
CA TYR A 34 8.54 -6.97 -23.46
C TYR A 34 9.14 -8.38 -23.36
N GLY A 35 8.71 -9.34 -24.17
CA GLY A 35 9.27 -10.70 -24.23
C GLY A 35 10.80 -10.76 -24.34
N PRO A 36 11.46 -9.90 -25.15
CA PRO A 36 12.93 -9.88 -25.24
C PRO A 36 13.62 -9.43 -23.94
N TRP A 37 12.92 -8.71 -23.05
CA TRP A 37 13.45 -8.25 -21.76
C TRP A 37 13.15 -9.23 -20.62
N ARG A 38 12.24 -10.18 -20.86
CA ARG A 38 11.81 -11.20 -19.89
C ARG A 38 12.86 -12.28 -19.67
N ASP A 39 13.73 -12.52 -20.64
CA ASP A 39 14.73 -13.60 -20.56
C ASP A 39 16.14 -13.09 -20.17
N HIS A 40 16.26 -11.79 -19.88
CA HIS A 40 17.47 -11.15 -19.34
C HIS A 40 17.23 -10.57 -17.92
N PHE A 41 16.40 -11.26 -17.13
CA PHE A 41 15.99 -10.83 -15.78
C PHE A 41 17.11 -10.80 -14.73
N ASP A 42 18.23 -11.47 -15.01
CA ASP A 42 19.44 -11.40 -14.22
C ASP A 42 20.49 -10.60 -15.02
N GLU A 43 20.96 -9.50 -14.43
CA GLU A 43 22.14 -8.74 -14.85
C GLU A 43 21.98 -7.56 -15.85
N TYR A 44 21.11 -6.59 -15.53
CA TYR A 44 21.40 -5.18 -15.87
C TYR A 44 22.02 -4.51 -14.66
N LEU A 45 23.32 -4.75 -14.49
CA LEU A 45 24.16 -4.11 -13.49
C LEU A 45 25.10 -3.17 -14.22
N GLU A 46 24.60 -1.97 -14.56
CA GLU A 46 25.50 -0.94 -15.10
C GLU A 46 26.41 -0.49 -13.95
N THR A 47 27.72 -0.52 -14.21
CA THR A 47 28.75 -0.01 -13.30
C THR A 47 29.18 1.36 -13.78
N GLU A 48 28.50 2.40 -13.30
CA GLU A 48 28.92 3.79 -13.51
C GLU A 48 29.47 4.35 -12.19
N GLY A 49 30.69 4.90 -12.23
CA GLY A 49 31.33 5.46 -11.04
C GLY A 49 31.64 4.45 -9.92
N GLY A 50 31.64 3.14 -10.21
CA GLY A 50 31.90 2.08 -9.23
C GLY A 50 30.68 1.69 -8.38
N LYS A 51 29.48 2.21 -8.68
CA LYS A 51 28.21 1.78 -8.08
C LYS A 51 27.42 0.95 -9.08
N GLN A 52 26.70 -0.04 -8.57
CA GLN A 52 25.89 -0.97 -9.34
C GLN A 52 24.44 -0.44 -9.39
N LEU A 53 23.98 -0.07 -10.59
CA LEU A 53 22.62 0.43 -10.79
C LEU A 53 21.62 -0.74 -10.94
N GLU A 54 20.45 -0.65 -10.28
CA GLU A 54 19.38 -1.66 -10.36
C GLU A 54 18.44 -1.46 -11.57
N ALA A 55 18.52 -0.30 -12.24
CA ALA A 55 17.72 0.06 -13.41
C ALA A 55 18.47 1.04 -14.33
N PRO A 56 18.32 0.94 -15.66
CA PRO A 56 18.91 1.87 -16.62
C PRO A 56 18.15 3.21 -16.64
N PHE A 57 18.80 4.27 -17.13
CA PHE A 57 18.13 5.55 -17.33
C PHE A 57 17.27 5.54 -18.60
N VAL A 58 15.95 5.41 -18.43
CA VAL A 58 14.96 5.64 -19.48
C VAL A 58 14.01 6.75 -19.02
N PRO A 59 13.99 7.90 -19.71
CA PRO A 59 13.20 9.04 -19.24
C PRO A 59 11.70 8.90 -19.48
N THR A 60 10.89 9.34 -18.51
CA THR A 60 9.43 9.51 -18.69
C THR A 60 9.12 10.64 -19.68
N PRO A 61 8.31 10.42 -20.73
CA PRO A 61 7.94 11.47 -21.69
C PRO A 61 7.22 12.66 -21.01
N PRO A 62 7.41 13.91 -21.47
CA PRO A 62 6.84 15.10 -20.83
C PRO A 62 5.31 15.06 -20.65
N GLU A 63 4.57 14.53 -21.60
CA GLU A 63 3.11 14.39 -21.52
C GLU A 63 2.67 13.39 -20.44
N VAL A 64 3.49 12.35 -20.20
CA VAL A 64 3.27 11.38 -19.12
C VAL A 64 3.62 12.01 -17.77
N VAL A 65 4.72 12.77 -17.68
CA VAL A 65 5.06 13.57 -16.48
C VAL A 65 3.89 14.51 -16.13
N ALA A 66 3.39 15.26 -17.10
CA ALA A 66 2.26 16.16 -16.90
C ALA A 66 0.98 15.41 -16.49
N ALA A 67 0.74 14.20 -17.00
CA ALA A 67 -0.38 13.37 -16.59
C ALA A 67 -0.23 12.87 -15.14
N MET A 68 0.95 12.39 -14.75
CA MET A 68 1.28 11.99 -13.37
C MET A 68 1.02 13.15 -12.40
N LEU A 69 1.56 14.34 -12.67
CA LEU A 69 1.41 15.50 -11.79
C LEU A 69 -0.05 16.00 -11.71
N ARG A 70 -0.80 15.96 -12.83
CA ARG A 70 -2.25 16.26 -12.83
C ARG A 70 -3.06 15.26 -12.03
N MET A 71 -2.79 13.96 -12.23
CA MET A 71 -3.48 12.88 -11.52
C MET A 71 -3.25 12.96 -10.01
N ALA A 72 -2.03 13.34 -9.61
CA ALA A 72 -1.68 13.62 -8.23
C ALA A 72 -2.26 14.93 -7.68
N GLY A 73 -2.84 15.79 -8.53
CA GLY A 73 -3.36 17.09 -8.15
C GLY A 73 -2.28 17.99 -7.52
N VAL A 74 -1.07 18.00 -8.11
CA VAL A 74 0.05 18.81 -7.61
C VAL A 74 -0.32 20.30 -7.62
N GLY A 75 -0.02 21.01 -6.53
CA GLY A 75 -0.20 22.45 -6.41
C GLY A 75 0.79 23.12 -5.46
N LYS A 76 0.56 24.40 -5.17
CA LYS A 76 1.50 25.29 -4.45
C LYS A 76 1.91 24.88 -3.03
N ASP A 77 1.14 24.00 -2.40
CA ASP A 77 1.43 23.51 -1.05
C ASP A 77 2.24 22.21 -1.06
N ASP A 78 2.50 21.65 -2.26
CA ASP A 78 3.14 20.35 -2.41
C ASP A 78 4.66 20.38 -2.41
N VAL A 79 5.19 19.31 -1.83
CA VAL A 79 6.59 18.93 -1.83
C VAL A 79 6.67 17.66 -2.66
N VAL A 80 7.17 17.78 -3.89
CA VAL A 80 7.19 16.67 -4.85
C VAL A 80 8.53 15.96 -4.79
N TYR A 81 8.51 14.67 -4.46
CA TYR A 81 9.69 13.81 -4.51
C TYR A 81 9.67 12.96 -5.77
N ASP A 82 10.86 12.63 -6.26
CA ASP A 82 11.09 11.65 -7.33
C ASP A 82 12.25 10.74 -6.91
N LEU A 83 11.98 9.44 -6.74
CA LEU A 83 12.96 8.44 -6.32
C LEU A 83 13.46 7.67 -7.55
N GLY A 84 14.73 7.83 -7.89
CA GLY A 84 15.29 7.52 -9.22
C GLY A 84 15.03 8.65 -10.20
N CYS A 85 15.41 9.88 -9.84
CA CYS A 85 14.95 11.08 -10.54
C CYS A 85 15.58 11.30 -11.92
N GLY A 86 16.65 10.58 -12.26
CA GLY A 86 17.31 10.70 -13.56
C GLY A 86 17.76 12.14 -13.85
N ASP A 87 17.23 12.75 -14.90
CA ASP A 87 17.57 14.13 -15.29
C ASP A 87 16.75 15.21 -14.55
N GLY A 88 15.95 14.81 -13.56
CA GLY A 88 15.20 15.71 -12.67
C GLY A 88 13.91 16.26 -13.27
N ARG A 89 13.45 15.72 -14.41
CA ARG A 89 12.30 16.26 -15.15
C ARG A 89 11.00 16.32 -14.35
N ILE A 90 10.73 15.35 -13.47
CA ILE A 90 9.49 15.32 -12.67
C ILE A 90 9.49 16.45 -11.64
N PRO A 91 10.49 16.58 -10.74
CA PRO A 91 10.49 17.68 -9.77
C PRO A 91 10.65 19.05 -10.46
N VAL A 92 11.40 19.15 -11.56
CA VAL A 92 11.47 20.40 -12.37
C VAL A 92 10.09 20.79 -12.91
N ALA A 93 9.37 19.88 -13.58
CA ALA A 93 8.03 20.15 -14.10
C ALA A 93 7.03 20.46 -12.99
N ALA A 94 7.10 19.77 -11.85
CA ALA A 94 6.25 20.02 -10.70
C ALA A 94 6.38 21.47 -10.19
N VAL A 95 7.61 21.97 -10.08
CA VAL A 95 7.88 23.32 -9.57
C VAL A 95 7.63 24.40 -10.62
N LYS A 96 8.01 24.14 -11.87
CA LYS A 96 7.93 25.10 -12.98
C LYS A 96 6.51 25.23 -13.52
N ASP A 97 5.85 24.11 -13.80
CA ASP A 97 4.60 24.08 -14.57
C ASP A 97 3.36 23.92 -13.67
N PHE A 98 3.50 23.26 -12.51
CA PHE A 98 2.41 23.04 -11.55
C PHE A 98 2.51 23.93 -10.30
N GLY A 99 3.58 24.71 -10.20
CA GLY A 99 3.77 25.67 -9.11
C GLY A 99 4.00 25.03 -7.75
N ALA A 100 4.47 23.77 -7.68
CA ALA A 100 4.79 23.11 -6.41
C ALA A 100 5.72 23.97 -5.54
N LYS A 101 5.57 23.85 -4.23
CA LYS A 101 6.37 24.60 -3.25
C LYS A 101 7.86 24.35 -3.43
N ARG A 102 8.21 23.07 -3.58
CA ARG A 102 9.57 22.58 -3.81
C ARG A 102 9.54 21.19 -4.45
N GLY A 103 10.65 20.81 -5.07
CA GLY A 103 10.88 19.47 -5.60
C GLY A 103 12.16 18.86 -5.04
N VAL A 104 12.17 17.54 -4.84
CA VAL A 104 13.34 16.78 -4.39
C VAL A 104 13.54 15.60 -5.33
N GLY A 105 14.72 15.50 -5.94
CA GLY A 105 15.12 14.33 -6.72
C GLY A 105 16.18 13.53 -5.98
N VAL A 106 16.02 12.22 -5.92
CA VAL A 106 17.03 11.29 -5.39
C VAL A 106 17.48 10.37 -6.51
N ASP A 107 18.77 10.29 -6.75
CA ASP A 107 19.35 9.34 -7.70
C ASP A 107 20.68 8.81 -7.18
N LEU A 108 21.04 7.58 -7.55
CA LEU A 108 22.29 6.97 -7.12
C LEU A 108 23.47 7.39 -8.01
N ASP A 109 23.18 7.75 -9.26
CA ASP A 109 24.17 8.13 -10.27
C ASP A 109 24.55 9.64 -10.15
N PRO A 110 25.81 9.96 -9.83
CA PRO A 110 26.27 11.35 -9.76
C PRO A 110 26.14 12.12 -11.09
N GLN A 111 26.18 11.43 -12.24
CA GLN A 111 25.98 12.08 -13.54
C GLN A 111 24.54 12.58 -13.69
N ARG A 112 23.54 11.76 -13.32
CA ARG A 112 22.13 12.16 -13.26
C ARG A 112 21.91 13.35 -12.32
N ILE A 113 22.54 13.36 -11.15
CA ILE A 113 22.47 14.50 -10.22
C ILE A 113 23.07 15.77 -10.83
N LYS A 114 24.18 15.67 -11.56
CA LYS A 114 24.74 16.82 -12.29
C LYS A 114 23.76 17.37 -13.33
N GLU A 115 23.17 16.50 -14.15
CA GLU A 115 22.18 16.88 -15.17
C GLU A 115 20.92 17.52 -14.55
N CYS A 116 20.47 17.01 -13.41
CA CYS A 116 19.39 17.61 -12.62
C CYS A 116 19.67 19.08 -12.30
N HIS A 117 20.87 19.39 -11.79
CA HIS A 117 21.26 20.76 -11.47
C HIS A 117 21.29 21.66 -12.71
N GLU A 118 21.84 21.18 -13.83
CA GLU A 118 21.86 21.93 -15.08
C GLU A 118 20.44 22.21 -15.61
N ASN A 119 19.55 21.21 -15.56
CA ASN A 119 18.17 21.34 -16.02
C ASN A 119 17.37 22.28 -15.13
N ALA A 120 17.56 22.22 -13.81
CA ALA A 120 16.96 23.13 -12.86
C ALA A 120 17.39 24.59 -13.08
N GLN A 121 18.67 24.82 -13.38
CA GLN A 121 19.20 26.14 -13.72
C GLN A 121 18.60 26.65 -15.03
N LYS A 122 18.61 25.84 -16.10
CA LYS A 122 18.01 26.18 -17.40
C LYS A 122 16.51 26.49 -17.27
N ALA A 123 15.81 25.81 -16.37
CA ALA A 123 14.39 26.03 -16.09
C ALA A 123 14.12 27.25 -15.19
N GLY A 124 15.14 27.85 -14.57
CA GLY A 124 14.99 29.01 -13.69
C GLY A 124 14.30 28.72 -12.36
N VAL A 125 14.38 27.48 -11.87
CA VAL A 125 13.69 27.02 -10.63
C VAL A 125 14.61 26.30 -9.64
N ALA A 126 15.92 26.44 -9.81
CA ALA A 126 16.92 25.75 -8.99
C ALA A 126 16.83 26.07 -7.50
N ASP A 127 16.36 27.26 -7.13
CA ASP A 127 16.16 27.70 -5.74
C ASP A 127 15.09 26.91 -4.97
N ARG A 128 14.20 26.23 -5.70
CA ARG A 128 13.11 25.41 -5.14
C ARG A 128 13.34 23.91 -5.32
N LEU A 129 14.53 23.51 -5.77
CA LEU A 129 14.88 22.12 -6.05
C LEU A 129 16.05 21.66 -5.18
N THR A 130 15.98 20.41 -4.72
CA THR A 130 17.08 19.73 -4.03
C THR A 130 17.33 18.41 -4.72
N PHE A 131 18.59 18.11 -5.05
CA PHE A 131 18.98 16.84 -5.64
C PHE A 131 19.97 16.15 -4.71
N ILE A 132 19.74 14.86 -4.46
CA ILE A 132 20.46 14.08 -3.46
C ILE A 132 21.04 12.84 -4.13
N GLU A 133 22.37 12.69 -4.07
CA GLU A 133 23.06 11.47 -4.50
C GLU A 133 22.94 10.40 -3.39
N GLU A 134 21.92 9.54 -3.45
CA GLU A 134 21.66 8.53 -2.43
C GLU A 134 20.94 7.30 -2.99
N ASP A 135 21.08 6.17 -2.30
CA ASP A 135 20.22 5.01 -2.48
C ASP A 135 18.77 5.37 -2.10
N LEU A 136 17.84 5.25 -3.05
CA LEU A 136 16.42 5.55 -2.87
C LEU A 136 15.77 4.78 -1.72
N TYR A 137 16.29 3.61 -1.32
CA TYR A 137 15.74 2.84 -0.20
C TYR A 137 16.13 3.45 1.17
N LYS A 138 17.08 4.38 1.20
CA LYS A 138 17.56 5.09 2.39
C LYS A 138 17.02 6.52 2.51
N ALA A 139 16.50 7.07 1.41
CA ALA A 139 15.97 8.43 1.37
C ALA A 139 14.92 8.69 2.47
N ASP A 140 15.06 9.84 3.13
CA ASP A 140 14.06 10.36 4.06
C ASP A 140 12.98 11.13 3.28
N VAL A 141 11.79 10.52 3.21
CA VAL A 141 10.64 11.05 2.46
C VAL A 141 9.51 11.50 3.40
N ARG A 142 9.77 11.69 4.70
CA ARG A 142 8.73 12.01 5.69
C ARG A 142 8.02 13.34 5.45
N ASP A 143 8.65 14.25 4.72
CA ASP A 143 8.08 15.56 4.38
C ASP A 143 7.44 15.63 2.98
N CYS A 144 7.52 14.54 2.21
CA CYS A 144 6.91 14.38 0.90
C CYS A 144 5.37 14.45 0.97
N THR A 145 4.75 15.15 0.01
CA THR A 145 3.30 15.17 -0.18
C THR A 145 2.86 14.51 -1.49
N VAL A 146 3.74 14.49 -2.50
CA VAL A 146 3.56 13.77 -3.76
C VAL A 146 4.85 13.06 -4.14
N LEU A 147 4.77 11.77 -4.39
CA LEU A 147 5.89 10.95 -4.83
C LEU A 147 5.67 10.49 -6.28
N GLY A 148 6.59 10.87 -7.16
CA GLY A 148 6.74 10.30 -8.51
C GLY A 148 7.66 9.09 -8.49
N LEU A 149 7.31 8.09 -9.32
CA LEU A 149 8.11 6.89 -9.53
C LEU A 149 8.10 6.51 -11.01
N TYR A 150 9.28 6.18 -11.55
CA TYR A 150 9.40 5.39 -12.75
C TYR A 150 10.53 4.37 -12.57
N LEU A 151 10.20 3.27 -11.88
CA LEU A 151 11.10 2.21 -11.47
C LEU A 151 10.51 0.86 -11.85
N TYR A 152 11.29 -0.23 -11.77
CA TYR A 152 10.73 -1.57 -11.94
C TYR A 152 9.80 -2.00 -10.81
N GLU A 153 8.87 -2.91 -11.11
CA GLU A 153 7.89 -3.43 -10.14
C GLU A 153 8.56 -4.01 -8.89
N LYS A 154 9.65 -4.78 -9.04
CA LYS A 154 10.41 -5.35 -7.91
C LYS A 154 10.93 -4.27 -6.95
N MET A 155 11.34 -3.12 -7.49
CA MET A 155 11.84 -1.99 -6.71
C MET A 155 10.68 -1.29 -5.99
N ASN A 156 9.57 -1.07 -6.70
CA ASN A 156 8.34 -0.55 -6.12
C ASN A 156 7.89 -1.41 -4.93
N ILE A 157 7.88 -2.73 -5.08
CA ILE A 157 7.51 -3.69 -4.02
C ILE A 157 8.42 -3.55 -2.79
N LYS A 158 9.73 -3.44 -3.01
CA LYS A 158 10.74 -3.22 -1.95
C LYS A 158 10.59 -1.85 -1.27
N LEU A 159 10.15 -0.83 -1.99
CA LEU A 159 9.85 0.50 -1.45
C LEU A 159 8.59 0.54 -0.57
N ARG A 160 7.54 -0.24 -0.87
CA ARG A 160 6.23 -0.19 -0.15
C ARG A 160 6.37 -0.12 1.38
N PRO A 161 7.07 -1.03 2.06
CA PRO A 161 7.18 -0.97 3.52
C PRO A 161 7.91 0.28 4.01
N ILE A 162 8.86 0.83 3.24
CA ILE A 162 9.54 2.09 3.56
C ILE A 162 8.56 3.25 3.43
N LEU A 163 7.80 3.31 2.33
CA LEU A 163 6.79 4.34 2.09
C LEU A 163 5.72 4.35 3.18
N TYR A 164 5.21 3.19 3.60
CA TYR A 164 4.24 3.07 4.70
C TYR A 164 4.79 3.56 6.05
N ARG A 165 6.10 3.43 6.29
CA ARG A 165 6.73 3.91 7.53
C ARG A 165 6.97 5.42 7.53
N GLN A 166 7.21 6.01 6.37
CA GLN A 166 7.67 7.40 6.26
C GLN A 166 6.59 8.38 5.80
N LEU A 167 5.77 8.01 4.82
CA LEU A 167 4.78 8.92 4.24
C LEU A 167 3.62 9.17 5.21
N ARG A 168 3.19 10.42 5.25
CA ARG A 168 2.00 10.81 6.02
C ARG A 168 0.72 10.34 5.32
N PRO A 169 -0.34 10.03 6.08
CA PRO A 169 -1.65 9.78 5.50
C PRO A 169 -2.08 10.95 4.60
N GLY A 170 -2.56 10.64 3.40
CA GLY A 170 -2.94 11.63 2.40
C GLY A 170 -1.84 12.02 1.41
N ALA A 171 -0.57 11.64 1.65
CA ALA A 171 0.46 11.75 0.62
C ALA A 171 0.05 10.94 -0.62
N ARG A 172 0.27 11.50 -1.81
CA ARG A 172 -0.10 10.86 -3.07
C ARG A 172 1.12 10.22 -3.72
N ILE A 173 0.93 9.09 -4.37
CA ILE A 173 1.98 8.40 -5.11
C ILE A 173 1.49 8.21 -6.54
N VAL A 174 2.34 8.54 -7.51
CA VAL A 174 2.11 8.29 -8.93
C VAL A 174 3.27 7.49 -9.51
N SER A 175 2.96 6.38 -10.16
CA SER A 175 3.95 5.49 -10.76
C SER A 175 3.68 5.30 -12.24
N HIS A 176 4.72 5.48 -13.06
CA HIS A 176 4.70 5.27 -14.50
C HIS A 176 4.96 3.79 -14.81
N ASP A 177 4.02 3.18 -15.54
CA ASP A 177 3.94 1.80 -16.06
C ASP A 177 3.95 0.66 -15.02
N PHE A 178 4.65 0.82 -13.90
CA PHE A 178 4.86 -0.26 -12.94
C PHE A 178 4.01 -0.06 -11.68
N HIS A 179 3.27 -1.10 -11.29
CA HIS A 179 2.44 -1.09 -10.09
C HIS A 179 3.22 -1.47 -8.81
N MET A 180 2.51 -1.66 -7.70
CA MET A 180 3.05 -1.97 -6.39
C MET A 180 2.66 -3.39 -5.93
N GLY A 181 2.73 -4.37 -6.82
CA GLY A 181 2.28 -5.74 -6.56
C GLY A 181 0.81 -5.81 -6.13
N ASP A 182 0.54 -6.43 -4.98
CA ASP A 182 -0.80 -6.61 -4.42
C ASP A 182 -1.41 -5.34 -3.78
N TRP A 183 -0.68 -4.21 -3.77
CA TRP A 183 -1.25 -2.91 -3.41
C TRP A 183 -1.87 -2.27 -4.65
N GLU A 184 -3.15 -2.58 -4.87
CA GLU A 184 -3.93 -2.02 -5.97
C GLU A 184 -4.01 -0.49 -5.89
N GLY A 185 -3.89 0.17 -7.06
CA GLY A 185 -4.03 1.61 -7.21
C GLY A 185 -5.45 2.09 -6.93
N ASP A 186 -5.59 3.26 -6.30
CA ASP A 186 -6.87 3.93 -6.15
C ASP A 186 -7.42 4.42 -7.50
N LYS A 187 -6.52 4.70 -8.45
CA LYS A 187 -6.84 5.00 -9.85
C LYS A 187 -5.74 4.46 -10.76
N VAL A 188 -6.12 4.13 -11.99
CA VAL A 188 -5.20 3.75 -13.07
C VAL A 188 -5.69 4.42 -14.35
N GLU A 189 -4.80 5.12 -15.03
CA GLU A 189 -5.10 5.81 -16.29
C GLU A 189 -4.13 5.38 -17.39
N LYS A 190 -4.62 5.36 -18.63
CA LYS A 190 -3.78 5.15 -19.81
C LYS A 190 -3.49 6.50 -20.47
N VAL A 191 -2.22 6.78 -20.72
CA VAL A 191 -1.75 8.07 -21.26
C VAL A 191 -1.06 7.82 -22.59
N LYS A 192 -1.45 8.54 -23.63
CA LYS A 192 -0.78 8.46 -24.94
C LYS A 192 0.54 9.24 -24.88
N GLY A 193 1.65 8.57 -25.12
CA GLY A 193 2.97 9.17 -25.31
C GLY A 193 3.36 9.28 -26.79
N PRO A 194 4.63 9.61 -27.09
CA PRO A 194 5.06 9.86 -28.46
C PRO A 194 5.11 8.57 -29.30
N SER A 195 5.57 7.48 -28.69
CA SER A 195 5.83 6.20 -29.35
C SER A 195 4.82 5.11 -28.99
N ARG A 196 4.25 5.15 -27.77
CA ARG A 196 3.33 4.14 -27.28
C ARG A 196 2.34 4.72 -26.26
N GLN A 197 1.42 3.87 -25.84
CA GLN A 197 0.59 4.13 -24.67
C GLN A 197 1.35 3.75 -23.39
N HIS A 198 1.15 4.55 -22.35
CA HIS A 198 1.72 4.39 -21.02
C HIS A 198 0.59 4.18 -20.00
N THR A 199 0.90 3.58 -18.87
CA THR A 199 -0.01 3.43 -17.74
C THR A 199 0.47 4.31 -16.60
N VAL A 200 -0.43 5.05 -15.96
CA VAL A 200 -0.12 5.79 -14.74
C VAL A 200 -0.99 5.24 -13.62
N HIS A 201 -0.34 4.77 -12.56
CA HIS A 201 -1.01 4.28 -11.37
C HIS A 201 -0.96 5.35 -10.27
N PHE A 202 -2.03 5.44 -9.48
CA PHE A 202 -2.16 6.44 -8.42
C PHE A 202 -2.64 5.81 -7.11
N TRP A 203 -2.03 6.24 -6.01
CA TRP A 203 -2.42 5.87 -4.65
C TRP A 203 -2.46 7.08 -3.74
N VAL A 204 -3.29 7.01 -2.71
CA VAL A 204 -3.28 7.89 -1.54
C VAL A 204 -2.85 7.06 -0.34
N MET A 205 -1.76 7.45 0.31
CA MET A 205 -1.24 6.78 1.50
C MET A 205 -2.31 6.74 2.59
N PRO A 206 -2.84 5.56 2.98
CA PRO A 206 -3.92 5.49 3.96
C PRO A 206 -3.39 5.65 5.39
N ALA A 207 -4.23 6.17 6.27
CA ALA A 207 -3.95 6.15 7.71
C ALA A 207 -3.97 4.71 8.24
N SER A 208 -3.15 4.48 9.26
CA SER A 208 -3.19 3.24 10.04
C SER A 208 -4.46 3.19 10.90
N VAL A 209 -5.38 2.27 10.62
CA VAL A 209 -6.68 2.16 11.29
C VAL A 209 -6.98 0.79 11.92
N ALA A 210 -6.18 -0.24 11.66
CA ALA A 210 -6.41 -1.55 12.27
C ALA A 210 -6.28 -1.51 13.81
N GLY A 211 -7.16 -2.24 14.50
CA GLY A 211 -7.25 -2.28 15.95
C GLY A 211 -8.66 -2.01 16.48
N THR A 212 -8.76 -1.93 17.79
CA THR A 212 -10.03 -1.72 18.50
C THR A 212 -10.19 -0.26 18.87
N TRP A 213 -11.32 0.34 18.52
CA TRP A 213 -11.66 1.73 18.77
C TRP A 213 -12.90 1.83 19.64
N ARG A 214 -12.90 2.75 20.59
CA ARG A 214 -14.00 2.90 21.56
C ARG A 214 -14.46 4.34 21.68
N TRP A 215 -15.77 4.51 21.79
CA TRP A 215 -16.39 5.79 22.13
C TRP A 215 -17.73 5.59 22.85
N SER A 216 -18.30 6.69 23.30
CA SER A 216 -19.66 6.73 23.81
C SER A 216 -20.38 7.99 23.32
N ILE A 217 -21.67 7.87 23.07
CA ILE A 217 -22.54 8.98 22.68
C ILE A 217 -23.71 9.03 23.66
N TRP A 218 -24.13 10.23 24.03
CA TRP A 218 -25.34 10.43 24.82
C TRP A 218 -26.54 10.62 23.88
N SER A 219 -27.60 9.85 24.11
CA SER A 219 -28.91 10.03 23.45
C SER A 219 -29.96 10.16 24.54
N GLY A 220 -30.41 11.39 24.78
CA GLY A 220 -31.21 11.71 25.97
C GLY A 220 -30.46 11.36 27.26
N PHE A 221 -31.04 10.50 28.09
CA PHE A 221 -30.45 10.03 29.35
C PHE A 221 -29.62 8.75 29.22
N HIS A 222 -29.59 8.13 28.03
CA HIS A 222 -28.88 6.87 27.80
C HIS A 222 -27.52 7.13 27.19
N ARG A 223 -26.50 6.48 27.74
CA ARG A 223 -25.15 6.45 27.20
C ARG A 223 -24.98 5.19 26.36
N HIS A 224 -24.91 5.38 25.04
CA HIS A 224 -24.60 4.30 24.11
C HIS A 224 -23.09 4.10 24.04
N THR A 225 -22.65 2.85 24.11
CA THR A 225 -21.24 2.49 24.04
C THR A 225 -20.94 1.76 22.74
N TYR A 226 -19.87 2.16 22.08
CA TYR A 226 -19.48 1.63 20.78
C TYR A 226 -18.06 1.06 20.84
N THR A 227 -17.87 -0.12 20.25
CA THR A 227 -16.57 -0.74 20.03
C THR A 227 -16.46 -1.13 18.55
N LEU A 228 -15.54 -0.49 17.82
CA LEU A 228 -15.26 -0.79 16.42
C LEU A 228 -13.93 -1.55 16.33
N THR A 229 -13.96 -2.78 15.82
CA THR A 229 -12.75 -3.56 15.55
C THR A 229 -12.46 -3.53 14.06
N LEU A 230 -11.35 -2.91 13.65
CA LEU A 230 -10.93 -2.80 12.26
C LEU A 230 -9.77 -3.73 11.94
N ARG A 231 -9.87 -4.40 10.79
CA ARG A 231 -8.75 -4.99 10.05
C ARG A 231 -8.46 -4.10 8.85
N GLN A 232 -7.20 -4.10 8.43
CA GLN A 232 -6.72 -3.28 7.33
C GLN A 232 -5.76 -4.10 6.48
N ARG A 233 -5.86 -3.92 5.16
CA ARG A 233 -4.84 -4.29 4.20
C ARG A 233 -4.71 -3.13 3.23
N TYR A 234 -3.64 -2.35 3.38
CA TYR A 234 -3.46 -1.09 2.66
C TYR A 234 -4.65 -0.14 2.87
N GLN A 235 -5.34 0.31 1.82
CA GLN A 235 -6.54 1.14 1.91
C GLN A 235 -7.84 0.33 2.09
N LYS A 236 -7.80 -1.00 1.95
CA LYS A 236 -8.97 -1.86 2.14
C LYS A 236 -9.14 -2.15 3.63
N ILE A 237 -10.35 -1.94 4.14
CA ILE A 237 -10.67 -2.13 5.55
C ILE A 237 -11.92 -2.98 5.71
N SER A 238 -11.97 -3.74 6.80
CA SER A 238 -13.10 -4.56 7.20
C SER A 238 -13.20 -4.58 8.72
N GLY A 239 -14.32 -5.03 9.27
CA GLY A 239 -14.47 -5.03 10.71
C GLY A 239 -15.89 -5.23 11.20
N THR A 240 -16.04 -5.07 12.51
CA THR A 240 -17.33 -5.15 13.21
C THR A 240 -17.50 -3.94 14.12
N LEU A 241 -18.73 -3.48 14.24
CA LEU A 241 -19.15 -2.47 15.20
C LEU A 241 -20.07 -3.13 16.22
N THR A 242 -19.68 -3.09 17.48
CA THR A 242 -20.52 -3.46 18.63
C THR A 242 -21.14 -2.21 19.22
N SER A 243 -22.48 -2.17 19.33
CA SER A 243 -23.25 -1.12 20.01
C SER A 243 -24.08 -1.77 21.11
N ASP A 244 -23.87 -1.35 22.37
CA ASP A 244 -24.62 -1.85 23.55
C ASP A 244 -24.74 -3.38 23.62
N GLY A 245 -23.64 -4.07 23.30
CA GLY A 245 -23.54 -5.53 23.33
C GLY A 245 -24.01 -6.25 22.07
N GLN A 246 -24.58 -5.53 21.09
CA GLN A 246 -24.94 -6.10 19.80
C GLN A 246 -23.88 -5.81 18.74
N GLU A 247 -23.37 -6.86 18.11
CA GLU A 247 -22.35 -6.76 17.07
C GLU A 247 -22.96 -6.82 15.67
N ALA A 248 -22.48 -5.95 14.79
CA ALA A 248 -22.81 -5.96 13.37
C ALA A 248 -21.55 -5.78 12.52
N PRO A 249 -21.45 -6.44 11.35
CA PRO A 249 -20.38 -6.16 10.40
C PRO A 249 -20.50 -4.73 9.86
N ILE A 250 -19.36 -4.09 9.59
CA ILE A 250 -19.36 -2.84 8.84
C ILE A 250 -19.51 -3.12 7.34
N ALA A 251 -20.12 -2.19 6.62
CA ALA A 251 -20.30 -2.22 5.18
C ALA A 251 -19.92 -0.86 4.57
N ASP A 252 -19.78 -0.80 3.24
CA ASP A 252 -19.46 0.43 2.49
C ASP A 252 -18.21 1.17 3.03
N ALA A 253 -17.25 0.41 3.57
CA ALA A 253 -16.11 0.97 4.26
C ALA A 253 -15.10 1.54 3.27
N LYS A 254 -14.67 2.78 3.50
CA LYS A 254 -13.70 3.51 2.67
C LYS A 254 -12.65 4.17 3.55
N LEU A 255 -11.40 4.08 3.13
CA LEU A 255 -10.27 4.75 3.75
C LEU A 255 -9.47 5.47 2.66
N VAL A 256 -9.44 6.80 2.72
CA VAL A 256 -8.69 7.64 1.77
C VAL A 256 -7.87 8.64 2.57
N GLY A 257 -6.55 8.49 2.55
CA GLY A 257 -5.70 9.30 3.41
C GLY A 257 -6.08 9.11 4.88
N ASP A 258 -6.39 10.22 5.56
CA ASP A 258 -6.86 10.25 6.94
C ASP A 258 -8.38 10.22 7.09
N GLN A 259 -9.14 9.97 6.01
CA GLN A 259 -10.60 9.94 6.05
C GLN A 259 -11.13 8.51 6.07
N LEU A 260 -11.97 8.22 7.05
CA LEU A 260 -12.67 6.95 7.23
C LEU A 260 -14.17 7.17 7.05
N SER A 261 -14.83 6.27 6.32
CA SER A 261 -16.28 6.15 6.35
C SER A 261 -16.70 4.69 6.29
N PHE A 262 -17.84 4.36 6.88
CA PHE A 262 -18.46 3.04 6.83
C PHE A 262 -19.92 3.12 7.27
N THR A 263 -20.66 2.04 7.09
CA THR A 263 -22.02 1.89 7.58
C THR A 263 -22.14 0.64 8.44
N ALA A 264 -23.12 0.60 9.34
CA ALA A 264 -23.42 -0.58 10.15
C ALA A 264 -24.93 -0.67 10.39
N ALA A 265 -25.48 -1.88 10.35
CA ALA A 265 -26.88 -2.14 10.69
C ALA A 265 -26.99 -2.37 12.20
N LEU A 266 -27.45 -1.36 12.95
CA LEU A 266 -27.56 -1.42 14.40
C LEU A 266 -29.01 -1.55 14.81
N THR A 267 -29.32 -2.41 15.77
CA THR A 267 -30.68 -2.53 16.31
C THR A 267 -30.83 -1.63 17.52
N ALA A 268 -31.80 -0.72 17.48
CA ALA A 268 -32.21 0.11 18.59
C ALA A 268 -33.72 -0.04 18.79
N HIS A 269 -34.16 -0.28 20.03
CA HIS A 269 -35.59 -0.47 20.36
C HIS A 269 -36.32 -1.51 19.49
N GLY A 270 -35.64 -2.60 19.12
CA GLY A 270 -36.20 -3.67 18.28
C GLY A 270 -36.26 -3.35 16.79
N GLN A 271 -35.78 -2.17 16.36
CA GLN A 271 -35.70 -1.79 14.95
C GLN A 271 -34.24 -1.76 14.49
N THR A 272 -33.93 -2.48 13.42
CA THR A 272 -32.62 -2.41 12.77
C THR A 272 -32.57 -1.19 11.86
N VAL A 273 -31.62 -0.29 12.13
CA VAL A 273 -31.40 0.93 11.36
C VAL A 273 -29.97 0.93 10.84
N LYS A 274 -29.81 1.18 9.53
CA LYS A 274 -28.50 1.41 8.92
C LYS A 274 -27.99 2.79 9.35
N ARG A 275 -26.86 2.81 10.04
CA ARG A 275 -26.16 4.03 10.47
C ARG A 275 -24.93 4.27 9.61
N ALA A 276 -24.66 5.52 9.26
CA ALA A 276 -23.47 5.93 8.54
C ALA A 276 -22.50 6.63 9.48
N PHE A 277 -21.23 6.25 9.45
CA PHE A 277 -20.15 6.87 10.22
C PHE A 277 -19.13 7.44 9.25
N ALA A 278 -18.72 8.68 9.51
CA ALA A 278 -17.62 9.32 8.81
C ALA A 278 -16.74 10.04 9.84
N GLY A 279 -15.42 10.00 9.65
CA GLY A 279 -14.49 10.67 10.55
C GLY A 279 -13.10 10.83 9.97
N ARG A 280 -12.32 11.70 10.61
CA ARG A 280 -10.92 11.94 10.30
C ARG A 280 -10.04 11.33 11.39
N ILE A 281 -9.02 10.59 10.98
CA ILE A 281 -8.05 9.93 11.85
C ILE A 281 -6.90 10.88 12.17
N SER A 282 -6.48 10.87 13.42
CA SER A 282 -5.27 11.55 13.89
C SER A 282 -4.59 10.66 14.93
N GLY A 283 -3.66 9.81 14.48
CA GLY A 283 -2.99 8.82 15.32
C GLY A 283 -3.98 7.81 15.93
N ASP A 284 -4.13 7.86 17.25
CA ASP A 284 -5.02 6.98 18.02
C ASP A 284 -6.37 7.63 18.35
N SER A 285 -6.77 8.68 17.61
CA SER A 285 -8.09 9.27 17.72
C SER A 285 -8.79 9.37 16.37
N ILE A 286 -10.11 9.16 16.37
CA ILE A 286 -10.98 9.49 15.24
C ILE A 286 -11.98 10.52 15.73
N LYS A 287 -12.21 11.57 14.94
CA LYS A 287 -13.27 12.55 15.18
C LYS A 287 -14.18 12.61 13.96
N GLY A 288 -15.48 12.58 14.18
CA GLY A 288 -16.41 12.42 13.07
C GLY A 288 -17.87 12.70 13.42
N THR A 289 -18.74 12.33 12.48
CA THR A 289 -20.20 12.39 12.61
C THR A 289 -20.83 11.04 12.32
N MET A 290 -21.91 10.73 13.03
CA MET A 290 -22.82 9.63 12.75
C MET A 290 -24.07 10.23 12.10
N ASP A 291 -24.52 9.64 10.99
CA ASP A 291 -25.62 10.11 10.14
C ASP A 291 -25.52 11.60 9.76
N GLY A 292 -24.28 12.11 9.66
CA GLY A 292 -23.97 13.50 9.32
C GLY A 292 -24.31 14.53 10.40
N THR A 293 -24.92 14.13 11.53
CA THR A 293 -25.49 15.07 12.51
C THR A 293 -24.92 14.89 13.91
N VAL A 294 -24.63 13.66 14.33
CA VAL A 294 -24.22 13.37 15.70
C VAL A 294 -22.70 13.27 15.79
N ALA A 295 -22.05 14.24 16.43
CA ALA A 295 -20.61 14.23 16.61
C ALA A 295 -20.16 13.05 17.50
N TRP A 296 -19.06 12.41 17.13
CA TRP A 296 -18.44 11.35 17.92
C TRP A 296 -16.91 11.47 17.90
N LYS A 297 -16.28 10.94 18.94
CA LYS A 297 -14.84 10.86 19.06
C LYS A 297 -14.45 9.50 19.61
N ALA A 298 -13.70 8.73 18.84
CA ALA A 298 -13.13 7.47 19.28
C ALA A 298 -11.65 7.59 19.65
N ALA A 299 -11.24 6.69 20.55
CA ALA A 299 -9.86 6.42 20.90
C ALA A 299 -9.53 4.96 20.57
N ARG A 300 -8.31 4.69 20.09
CA ARG A 300 -7.83 3.33 19.86
C ARG A 300 -7.30 2.74 21.17
N ASP A 301 -7.61 1.47 21.41
CA ASP A 301 -6.94 0.67 22.43
C ASP A 301 -5.44 0.57 22.11
N LYS A 302 -4.58 0.64 23.13
CA LYS A 302 -3.13 0.53 22.96
C LYS A 302 -2.75 -0.87 22.48
N ALA A 303 -1.99 -0.95 21.39
CA ALA A 303 -1.43 -2.19 20.88
C ALA A 303 0.05 -2.31 21.27
N LYS A 304 0.41 -3.39 21.98
CA LYS A 304 1.78 -3.67 22.40
C LYS A 304 2.55 -4.40 21.29
N VAL A 305 2.83 -3.72 20.18
CA VAL A 305 3.41 -4.36 18.97
C VAL A 305 4.86 -4.82 19.18
N VAL A 306 5.68 -4.02 19.86
CA VAL A 306 7.11 -4.32 20.11
C VAL A 306 7.26 -5.45 21.13
N GLY A 307 8.08 -6.44 20.80
CA GLY A 307 8.31 -7.61 21.65
C GLY A 307 8.67 -8.86 20.87
N MET A 308 8.79 -9.97 21.59
CA MET A 308 8.89 -11.30 21.01
C MET A 308 7.49 -11.90 20.92
N TRP A 309 7.16 -12.49 19.78
CA TRP A 309 5.88 -13.15 19.54
C TRP A 309 6.12 -14.59 19.14
N ARG A 310 5.48 -15.54 19.82
CA ARG A 310 5.65 -16.98 19.54
C ARG A 310 4.32 -17.64 19.20
N TRP A 311 4.33 -18.52 18.21
CA TRP A 311 3.19 -19.34 17.84
C TRP A 311 3.64 -20.70 17.34
N THR A 312 2.74 -21.68 17.40
CA THR A 312 2.91 -22.97 16.76
C THR A 312 2.27 -22.92 15.38
N LEU A 313 2.98 -23.38 14.36
CA LEU A 313 2.45 -23.43 13.00
C LEU A 313 1.23 -24.37 12.97
N PRO A 314 0.05 -23.92 12.52
CA PRO A 314 -1.14 -24.76 12.45
C PRO A 314 -0.90 -26.05 11.65
N GLY A 315 -1.17 -27.19 12.27
CA GLY A 315 -0.96 -28.51 11.67
C GLY A 315 0.48 -29.04 11.75
N SER A 316 1.36 -28.38 12.50
CA SER A 316 2.76 -28.77 12.72
C SER A 316 3.15 -28.65 14.19
N GLU A 317 4.22 -29.33 14.61
CA GLU A 317 4.84 -29.14 15.93
C GLU A 317 5.87 -27.98 15.95
N GLN A 318 6.17 -27.42 14.77
CA GLN A 318 7.14 -26.34 14.63
C GLN A 318 6.64 -25.07 15.34
N THR A 319 7.45 -24.56 16.25
CA THR A 319 7.22 -23.29 16.93
C THR A 319 8.06 -22.20 16.27
N LEU A 320 7.39 -21.11 15.90
CA LEU A 320 7.99 -19.95 15.25
C LEU A 320 8.06 -18.78 16.23
N ALA A 321 9.02 -17.89 16.01
CA ALA A 321 9.10 -16.65 16.75
C ALA A 321 9.39 -15.43 15.86
N LEU A 322 8.76 -14.31 16.17
CA LEU A 322 8.94 -13.03 15.50
C LEU A 322 9.33 -11.99 16.54
N ARG A 323 10.52 -11.42 16.40
CA ARG A 323 10.97 -10.26 17.17
C ARG A 323 10.59 -9.00 16.40
N ILE A 324 9.83 -8.12 17.04
CA ILE A 324 9.53 -6.78 16.52
C ILE A 324 10.19 -5.75 17.44
N GLU A 325 11.02 -4.88 16.87
CA GLU A 325 11.78 -3.89 17.63
C GLU A 325 11.88 -2.55 16.88
N ARG A 326 12.33 -1.51 17.59
CA ARG A 326 12.61 -0.21 16.99
C ARG A 326 14.10 -0.10 16.68
N ARG A 327 14.44 0.06 15.40
CA ARG A 327 15.80 0.35 14.91
C ARG A 327 15.76 1.71 14.21
N ASP A 328 16.59 2.65 14.63
CA ASP A 328 16.65 4.02 14.07
C ASP A 328 15.27 4.71 14.01
N GLY A 329 14.47 4.52 15.05
CA GLY A 329 13.11 5.07 15.15
C GLY A 329 12.04 4.34 14.33
N GLN A 330 12.42 3.40 13.46
CA GLN A 330 11.51 2.62 12.62
C GLN A 330 11.26 1.23 13.20
N LEU A 331 10.08 0.67 12.96
CA LEU A 331 9.79 -0.73 13.33
C LEU A 331 10.45 -1.67 12.33
N ALA A 332 11.16 -2.68 12.87
CA ALA A 332 11.76 -3.77 12.13
C ALA A 332 11.30 -5.10 12.73
N ALA A 333 11.19 -6.12 11.88
CA ALA A 333 10.82 -7.47 12.28
C ALA A 333 11.90 -8.47 11.86
N THR A 334 12.19 -9.40 12.75
CA THR A 334 13.14 -10.50 12.55
C THR A 334 12.47 -11.81 12.92
N TYR A 335 12.43 -12.74 11.97
CA TYR A 335 11.96 -14.10 12.14
C TYR A 335 13.08 -14.97 12.72
N LEU A 336 12.75 -15.78 13.72
CA LEU A 336 13.67 -16.74 14.32
C LEU A 336 13.29 -18.15 13.87
N ASP A 337 14.14 -18.73 13.04
CA ASP A 337 14.00 -20.07 12.46
C ASP A 337 14.96 -21.03 13.18
N GLY A 338 14.52 -21.62 14.29
CA GLY A 338 15.40 -22.34 15.19
C GLY A 338 16.46 -21.43 15.81
N LYS A 339 17.70 -21.49 15.31
CA LYS A 339 18.83 -20.63 15.75
C LYS A 339 19.16 -19.50 14.78
N GLU A 340 18.58 -19.50 13.57
CA GLU A 340 18.85 -18.49 12.56
C GLU A 340 17.94 -17.27 12.73
N GLU A 341 18.51 -16.07 12.58
CA GLU A 341 17.75 -14.83 12.54
C GLU A 341 17.62 -14.35 11.10
N LYS A 342 16.40 -14.19 10.61
CA LYS A 342 16.09 -13.77 9.23
C LYS A 342 15.31 -12.45 9.24
N PRO A 343 15.78 -11.38 8.58
CA PRO A 343 15.02 -10.14 8.50
C PRO A 343 13.70 -10.36 7.74
N VAL A 344 12.67 -9.63 8.13
CA VAL A 344 11.33 -9.71 7.51
C VAL A 344 11.06 -8.39 6.77
N PRO A 345 11.50 -8.26 5.50
CA PRO A 345 11.45 -7.00 4.78
C PRO A 345 10.02 -6.54 4.43
N ASP A 346 9.13 -7.49 4.10
CA ASP A 346 7.72 -7.20 3.80
C ASP A 346 6.88 -7.22 5.09
N PHE A 347 7.17 -6.29 6.00
CA PHE A 347 6.51 -6.15 7.30
C PHE A 347 5.75 -4.82 7.41
N TYR A 348 4.47 -4.90 7.77
CA TYR A 348 3.58 -3.76 7.94
C TYR A 348 2.98 -3.73 9.35
N VAL A 349 2.83 -2.51 9.87
CA VAL A 349 2.11 -2.24 11.11
C VAL A 349 1.12 -1.10 10.87
N TRP A 350 -0.16 -1.40 10.99
CA TRP A 350 -1.27 -0.48 10.75
C TRP A 350 -1.96 -0.08 12.05
N GLY A 351 -1.20 0.41 13.02
CA GLY A 351 -1.68 0.67 14.37
C GLY A 351 -1.65 -0.61 15.19
N GLY A 352 -2.80 -1.25 15.38
CA GLY A 352 -2.91 -2.55 16.05
C GLY A 352 -2.86 -3.75 15.11
N GLY A 353 -2.95 -3.55 13.79
CA GLY A 353 -2.80 -4.62 12.81
C GLY A 353 -1.34 -4.84 12.41
N ILE A 354 -0.97 -6.10 12.20
CA ILE A 354 0.33 -6.47 11.64
C ILE A 354 0.14 -7.36 10.42
N ARG A 355 1.06 -7.25 9.47
CA ARG A 355 1.17 -8.17 8.34
C ARG A 355 2.62 -8.45 8.03
N PHE A 356 2.94 -9.70 7.72
CA PHE A 356 4.27 -10.08 7.26
C PHE A 356 4.25 -11.36 6.44
N ASN A 357 5.31 -11.59 5.66
CA ASN A 357 5.51 -12.84 4.93
C ASN A 357 6.69 -13.60 5.50
N LEU A 358 6.54 -14.92 5.66
CA LEU A 358 7.63 -15.84 6.01
C LEU A 358 7.64 -17.05 5.05
N GLU A 359 8.75 -17.79 5.07
CA GLU A 359 8.93 -19.03 4.31
C GLU A 359 9.41 -20.19 5.22
N PRO A 360 8.66 -20.57 6.27
CA PRO A 360 9.12 -21.54 7.29
C PRO A 360 9.32 -22.97 6.77
N GLU A 361 8.80 -23.29 5.59
CA GLU A 361 8.84 -24.62 4.95
C GLU A 361 9.15 -24.52 3.44
N GLY A 362 9.85 -23.48 3.00
CA GLY A 362 10.19 -23.25 1.58
C GLY A 362 9.04 -22.72 0.70
N GLY A 363 7.93 -22.31 1.32
CA GLY A 363 6.79 -21.69 0.63
C GLY A 363 6.33 -20.41 1.34
N LYS A 364 6.04 -19.37 0.54
CA LYS A 364 5.54 -18.09 1.03
C LYS A 364 4.22 -18.26 1.79
N THR A 365 4.25 -17.87 3.05
CA THR A 365 3.10 -17.79 3.94
C THR A 365 2.88 -16.34 4.35
N VAL A 366 1.70 -15.80 4.08
CA VAL A 366 1.30 -14.44 4.48
C VAL A 366 0.58 -14.52 5.80
N TYR A 367 1.07 -13.80 6.81
CA TYR A 367 0.47 -13.68 8.12
C TYR A 367 -0.19 -12.32 8.25
N GLU A 368 -1.44 -12.30 8.71
CA GLU A 368 -2.18 -11.10 9.08
C GLU A 368 -2.77 -11.28 10.47
N GLY A 369 -2.68 -10.25 11.32
CA GLY A 369 -3.13 -10.36 12.71
C GLY A 369 -3.47 -9.03 13.35
N LEU A 370 -4.29 -9.09 14.40
CA LEU A 370 -4.56 -7.96 15.29
C LEU A 370 -3.90 -8.21 16.65
N VAL A 371 -3.16 -7.21 17.12
CA VAL A 371 -2.57 -7.19 18.46
C VAL A 371 -3.64 -6.76 19.47
N GLN A 372 -3.93 -7.62 20.43
CA GLN A 372 -4.87 -7.39 21.52
C GLN A 372 -4.26 -7.85 22.84
N GLY A 373 -3.82 -6.90 23.66
CA GLY A 373 -3.07 -7.19 24.88
C GLY A 373 -1.76 -7.93 24.56
N ASP A 374 -1.60 -9.11 25.14
CA ASP A 374 -0.45 -10.00 24.95
C ASP A 374 -0.70 -11.11 23.91
N ARG A 375 -1.65 -10.90 22.99
CA ARG A 375 -1.93 -11.83 21.89
C ARG A 375 -1.94 -11.14 20.53
N ILE A 376 -1.54 -11.87 19.50
CA ILE A 376 -1.91 -11.61 18.11
C ILE A 376 -2.84 -12.71 17.67
N SER A 377 -3.96 -12.36 17.06
CA SER A 377 -4.86 -13.35 16.44
C SER A 377 -5.25 -12.90 15.03
N GLY A 378 -5.26 -13.85 14.10
CA GLY A 378 -5.66 -13.57 12.73
C GLY A 378 -5.60 -14.78 11.83
N THR A 379 -5.20 -14.56 10.58
CA THR A 379 -5.17 -15.58 9.53
C THR A 379 -3.79 -15.67 8.92
N LEU A 380 -3.37 -16.89 8.60
CA LEU A 380 -2.26 -17.14 7.69
C LEU A 380 -2.81 -17.70 6.38
N GLU A 381 -2.15 -17.36 5.29
CA GLU A 381 -2.54 -17.75 3.93
C GLU A 381 -1.32 -18.30 3.18
N ARG A 382 -1.53 -19.42 2.48
CA ARG A 382 -0.54 -20.08 1.62
C ARG A 382 -1.12 -20.15 0.21
N ALA A 383 -0.26 -20.06 -0.80
CA ALA A 383 -0.69 -20.14 -2.19
C ALA A 383 -1.53 -21.40 -2.45
N GLY A 384 -2.74 -21.23 -2.99
CA GLY A 384 -3.65 -22.34 -3.31
C GLY A 384 -4.36 -22.98 -2.12
N ALA A 385 -4.20 -22.47 -0.89
CA ALA A 385 -4.84 -22.99 0.31
C ALA A 385 -5.89 -22.02 0.89
N GLN A 386 -6.85 -22.57 1.63
CA GLN A 386 -7.78 -21.75 2.41
C GLN A 386 -7.05 -21.06 3.58
N PRO A 387 -7.39 -19.82 3.93
CA PRO A 387 -6.82 -19.15 5.09
C PRO A 387 -7.07 -19.93 6.39
N VAL A 388 -6.04 -20.06 7.23
CA VAL A 388 -6.10 -20.78 8.51
C VAL A 388 -5.92 -19.80 9.65
N LYS A 389 -6.63 -20.00 10.76
CA LYS A 389 -6.45 -19.17 11.96
C LYS A 389 -5.08 -19.43 12.59
N TRP A 390 -4.48 -18.37 13.11
CA TRP A 390 -3.26 -18.48 13.92
C TRP A 390 -3.31 -17.50 15.08
N ASP A 391 -2.53 -17.85 16.10
CA ASP A 391 -2.46 -17.13 17.35
C ASP A 391 -1.02 -17.10 17.85
N ALA A 392 -0.50 -15.91 18.15
CA ALA A 392 0.78 -15.75 18.82
C ALA A 392 0.60 -15.16 20.21
N ALA A 393 1.40 -15.64 21.16
CA ALA A 393 1.53 -15.09 22.50
C ALA A 393 2.73 -14.17 22.57
N TRP A 394 2.58 -13.05 23.28
CA TRP A 394 3.69 -12.19 23.63
C TRP A 394 4.61 -12.92 24.61
N ALA A 395 5.90 -12.77 24.38
CA ALA A 395 6.93 -13.21 25.29
C ALA A 395 7.90 -12.05 25.55
N LYS A 396 8.43 -12.02 26.77
CA LYS A 396 9.51 -11.09 27.10
C LYS A 396 10.75 -11.48 26.28
N ILE A 397 11.42 -10.46 25.73
CA ILE A 397 12.68 -10.60 24.97
C ILE A 397 13.75 -11.19 25.89
#